data_AF-A0A2X5PS33-F1
#
_entry.id   AF-A0A2X5PS33-F1
#
_cell.length_a   1.000
_cell.length_b   1.000
_cell.length_c   1.000
_cell.angle_alpha   90.00
_cell.angle_beta   90.00
_cell.angle_gamma   90.00
#
_symmetry.space_group_name_H-M   'P 1'
#
loop_
_entity.id
_entity.type
_entity.pdbx_description
1 polymer ?
#
loop_
_entity_poly.entity_id
_entity_poly.type
_entity_poly.pdbx_seq_one_letter_code
_entity_poly.pdbx_strand_id
1 'polypeptide(L)'
;MRLNKLIILKNNSIVREVTFKDGLNLIVNKRTSGKDSGNSVGKSTLSRVLDYLFMSSGSDIYHDAEFGKDIPEIVSLINDGILRFTLDFNTVENKKAIVSRVISTDEKSSKYYLNDIEVDKKQYYDFIAQAVFGLTTDKPSLRNVSHKFIRNTNEKMQKTLNFLHTNTTSDVYDLLYLFLFGFNGLPLIKKKGEFNKDIKNKENIWPHTETLTERQFYQK
;
A
#
# COMPACT_ATOMS: atom_id res chain seq x y z
N MET A 1 -6.05 14.78 -0.60
CA MET A 1 -6.30 13.95 -1.80
C MET A 1 -7.81 13.72 -1.92
N ARG A 2 -8.35 13.76 -3.14
CA ARG A 2 -9.77 13.53 -3.45
C ARG A 2 -9.87 12.60 -4.65
N LEU A 3 -10.62 11.50 -4.53
CA LEU A 3 -10.91 10.60 -5.65
C LEU A 3 -11.99 11.22 -6.54
N ASN A 4 -11.82 11.15 -7.86
CA ASN A 4 -12.80 11.67 -8.81
C ASN A 4 -13.49 10.54 -9.54
N LYS A 5 -12.71 9.62 -10.14
CA LYS A 5 -13.25 8.54 -10.97
C LYS A 5 -12.31 7.35 -11.00
N LEU A 6 -12.87 6.14 -10.87
CA LEU A 6 -12.19 4.88 -11.14
C LEU A 6 -12.78 4.25 -12.41
N ILE A 7 -11.91 3.86 -13.34
CA ILE A 7 -12.27 3.21 -14.61
C ILE A 7 -11.59 1.85 -14.67
N ILE A 8 -12.36 0.84 -15.08
CA ILE A 8 -11.88 -0.51 -15.36
C ILE A 8 -11.97 -0.72 -16.87
N LEU A 9 -10.83 -0.99 -17.50
CA LEU A 9 -10.70 -1.22 -18.93
C LEU A 9 -10.32 -2.69 -19.16
N LYS A 10 -11.00 -3.37 -20.09
CA LYS A 10 -10.56 -4.66 -20.63
C LYS A 10 -10.28 -4.48 -22.12
N ASN A 11 -9.06 -4.77 -22.57
CA ASN A 11 -8.63 -4.59 -23.96
C ASN A 11 -9.00 -3.18 -24.49
N ASN A 12 -8.67 -2.14 -23.71
CA ASN A 12 -8.98 -0.73 -23.97
C ASN A 12 -10.47 -0.35 -24.03
N SER A 13 -11.39 -1.28 -23.77
CA SER A 13 -12.83 -1.00 -23.68
C SER A 13 -13.25 -0.80 -22.22
N ILE A 14 -14.06 0.22 -21.94
CA ILE A 14 -14.56 0.50 -20.59
C ILE A 14 -15.55 -0.59 -20.20
N VAL A 15 -15.21 -1.36 -19.17
CA VAL A 15 -16.07 -2.37 -18.55
C VAL A 15 -16.89 -1.76 -17.43
N ARG A 16 -16.28 -0.85 -16.66
CA ARG A 16 -16.93 -0.19 -15.54
C ARG A 16 -16.34 1.18 -15.28
N GLU A 17 -17.22 2.10 -14.90
CA GLU A 17 -16.85 3.42 -14.41
C GLU A 17 -17.53 3.67 -13.05
N VAL A 18 -16.77 4.20 -12.09
CA VAL A 18 -17.25 4.59 -10.76
C VAL A 18 -16.84 6.04 -10.54
N THR A 19 -17.83 6.93 -10.46
CA THR A 19 -17.61 8.35 -10.15
C THR A 19 -17.79 8.57 -8.65
N PHE A 20 -16.84 9.27 -8.03
CA PHE A 20 -16.88 9.63 -6.61
C PHE A 20 -17.46 11.04 -6.43
N LYS A 21 -18.31 11.18 -5.42
CA LYS A 21 -18.86 12.48 -5.00
C LYS A 21 -18.03 13.07 -3.87
N ASP A 22 -18.17 14.36 -3.65
CA ASP A 22 -17.65 15.00 -2.45
C ASP A 22 -18.31 14.43 -1.19
N GLY A 23 -17.51 14.24 -0.13
CA GLY A 23 -17.96 13.70 1.14
C GLY A 23 -18.09 12.17 1.14
N LEU A 24 -19.16 11.67 1.76
CA LEU A 24 -19.34 10.25 2.03
C LEU A 24 -19.86 9.49 0.80
N ASN A 25 -19.08 8.50 0.35
CA ASN A 25 -19.46 7.59 -0.71
C ASN A 25 -19.80 6.22 -0.10
N LEU A 26 -21.01 5.72 -0.35
CA LEU A 26 -21.49 4.44 0.19
C LEU A 26 -21.63 3.39 -0.91
N ILE A 27 -20.93 2.26 -0.75
CA ILE A 27 -21.08 1.10 -1.62
C ILE A 27 -22.15 0.19 -1.03
N VAL A 28 -23.35 0.24 -1.60
CA VAL A 28 -24.49 -0.56 -1.15
C VAL A 28 -24.83 -1.64 -2.16
N ASN A 29 -25.31 -2.78 -1.66
CA ASN A 29 -25.89 -3.80 -2.52
C ASN A 29 -27.26 -3.33 -3.03
N LYS A 30 -27.47 -3.41 -4.34
CA LYS A 30 -28.81 -3.33 -4.91
C LYS A 30 -29.51 -4.66 -4.62
N ARG A 31 -30.55 -4.66 -3.76
CA ARG A 31 -31.38 -5.85 -3.55
C ARG A 31 -32.15 -6.12 -4.84
N THR A 32 -31.79 -7.17 -5.57
CA THR A 32 -32.68 -7.77 -6.56
C THR A 32 -33.76 -8.56 -5.80
N SER A 33 -34.98 -8.56 -6.31
CA SER A 33 -36.17 -9.14 -5.69
C SER A 33 -36.08 -10.68 -5.60
N GLY A 34 -35.20 -11.21 -4.77
CA GLY A 34 -34.94 -12.63 -4.56
C GLY A 34 -34.13 -12.83 -3.28
N LYS A 35 -34.47 -13.87 -2.51
CA LYS A 35 -33.97 -14.18 -1.16
C LYS A 35 -32.51 -14.65 -1.10
N ASP A 36 -31.63 -14.14 -1.95
CA ASP A 36 -30.21 -14.52 -1.89
C ASP A 36 -29.43 -13.49 -1.08
N SER A 37 -28.82 -13.96 0.00
CA SER A 37 -27.97 -13.18 0.89
C SER A 37 -26.76 -12.65 0.11
N GLY A 38 -26.87 -11.41 -0.38
CA GLY A 38 -25.84 -10.77 -1.22
C GLY A 38 -24.51 -10.46 -0.52
N ASN A 39 -24.11 -11.20 0.51
CA ASN A 39 -22.90 -10.91 1.29
C ASN A 39 -21.60 -11.01 0.49
N SER A 40 -21.56 -11.76 -0.63
CA SER A 40 -20.35 -11.95 -1.44
C SER A 40 -20.31 -11.22 -2.79
N VAL A 41 -21.25 -10.31 -3.08
CA VAL A 41 -21.29 -9.61 -4.38
C VAL A 41 -20.33 -8.40 -4.39
N GLY A 42 -19.02 -8.64 -4.50
CA GLY A 42 -18.02 -7.66 -4.94
C GLY A 42 -17.91 -6.30 -4.19
N LYS A 43 -18.52 -6.15 -3.01
CA LYS A 43 -18.53 -4.88 -2.24
C LYS A 43 -17.13 -4.41 -1.87
N SER A 44 -16.28 -5.34 -1.48
CA SER A 44 -14.88 -5.08 -1.11
C SER A 44 -13.98 -4.87 -2.33
N THR A 45 -14.41 -5.27 -3.53
CA THR A 45 -13.59 -5.21 -4.75
C THR A 45 -13.11 -3.80 -5.06
N LEU A 46 -13.94 -2.77 -4.86
CA LEU A 46 -13.52 -1.38 -5.09
C LEU A 46 -12.33 -0.99 -4.20
N SER A 47 -12.39 -1.36 -2.92
CA SER A 47 -11.34 -1.07 -1.94
C SER A 47 -10.04 -1.81 -2.28
N ARG A 48 -10.14 -3.07 -2.73
CA ARG A 48 -8.99 -3.88 -3.17
C ARG A 48 -8.33 -3.32 -4.43
N VAL A 49 -9.12 -2.85 -5.40
CA VAL A 49 -8.60 -2.18 -6.60
C VAL A 49 -7.91 -0.86 -6.25
N LEU A 50 -8.46 -0.08 -5.30
CA LEU A 50 -7.80 1.13 -4.80
C LEU A 50 -6.48 0.80 -4.07
N ASP A 51 -6.45 -0.22 -3.21
CA ASP A 51 -5.20 -0.68 -2.56
C ASP A 51 -4.18 -1.13 -3.61
N TYR A 52 -4.61 -1.82 -4.65
CA TYR A 52 -3.77 -2.19 -5.78
C TYR A 52 -3.21 -0.95 -6.47
N LEU A 53 -4.02 0.04 -6.82
CA LEU A 53 -3.51 1.28 -7.39
C LEU A 53 -2.55 2.03 -6.44
N PHE A 54 -2.67 1.81 -5.14
CA PHE A 54 -1.77 2.33 -4.10
C PHE A 54 -0.68 1.33 -3.65
N MET A 55 -0.20 0.52 -4.59
CA MET A 55 0.97 -0.37 -4.44
C MET A 55 0.75 -1.65 -3.60
N SER A 56 -0.48 -2.15 -3.51
CA SER A 56 -0.69 -3.57 -3.15
C SER A 56 -0.26 -4.52 -4.27
N SER A 57 -0.02 -5.79 -3.91
CA SER A 57 0.26 -6.87 -4.87
C SER A 57 -0.92 -7.09 -5.82
N GLY A 58 -2.14 -6.88 -5.34
CA GLY A 58 -3.38 -7.18 -6.05
C GLY A 58 -3.81 -8.64 -5.92
N SER A 59 -3.06 -9.46 -5.19
CA SER A 59 -3.42 -10.86 -4.96
C SER A 59 -4.78 -11.01 -4.27
N ASP A 60 -5.16 -10.07 -3.40
CA ASP A 60 -6.46 -10.05 -2.74
C ASP A 60 -7.66 -9.83 -3.69
N ILE A 61 -7.40 -9.43 -4.95
CA ILE A 61 -8.43 -9.29 -5.98
C ILE A 61 -8.85 -10.66 -6.54
N TYR A 62 -7.90 -11.59 -6.68
CA TYR A 62 -8.13 -12.88 -7.34
C TYR A 62 -7.82 -14.10 -6.45
N HIS A 63 -7.30 -13.91 -5.24
CA HIS A 63 -7.01 -14.96 -4.28
C HIS A 63 -8.02 -14.94 -3.12
N ASP A 64 -8.58 -16.10 -2.84
CA ASP A 64 -9.46 -16.31 -1.70
C ASP A 64 -8.63 -16.61 -0.45
N ALA A 65 -8.69 -15.70 0.53
CA ALA A 65 -7.93 -15.82 1.78
C ALA A 65 -8.47 -16.92 2.72
N GLU A 66 -9.74 -17.32 2.57
CA GLU A 66 -10.35 -18.38 3.39
C GLU A 66 -9.91 -19.76 2.92
N PHE A 67 -9.91 -19.97 1.59
CA PHE A 67 -9.55 -21.26 1.00
C PHE A 67 -8.08 -21.36 0.55
N GLY A 68 -7.35 -20.25 0.57
CA GLY A 68 -5.96 -20.17 0.11
C GLY A 68 -5.80 -20.51 -1.37
N LYS A 69 -6.81 -20.21 -2.19
CA LYS A 69 -6.88 -20.59 -3.60
C LYS A 69 -7.27 -19.41 -4.47
N ASP A 70 -6.78 -19.42 -5.69
CA ASP A 70 -7.19 -18.46 -6.69
C ASP A 70 -8.65 -18.70 -7.11
N ILE A 71 -9.37 -17.61 -7.35
CA ILE A 71 -10.74 -17.60 -7.86
C ILE A 71 -10.66 -17.77 -9.38
N PRO A 72 -11.00 -18.95 -9.94
CA PRO A 72 -10.70 -19.28 -11.34
C PRO A 72 -11.30 -18.29 -12.34
N GLU A 73 -12.51 -17.80 -12.06
CA GLU A 73 -13.21 -16.82 -12.90
C GLU A 73 -12.45 -15.48 -13.01
N ILE A 74 -11.87 -15.01 -11.91
CA ILE A 74 -11.13 -13.74 -11.89
C ILE A 74 -9.76 -13.93 -12.54
N VAL A 75 -9.10 -15.07 -12.31
CA VAL A 75 -7.84 -15.40 -13.00
C VAL A 75 -8.04 -15.50 -14.50
N SER A 76 -9.10 -16.18 -14.97
CA SER A 76 -9.46 -16.20 -16.40
C SER A 76 -9.69 -14.78 -16.91
N LEU A 77 -10.44 -13.94 -16.19
CA LEU A 77 -10.69 -12.55 -16.58
C LEU A 77 -9.39 -11.74 -16.74
N ILE A 78 -8.40 -11.96 -15.87
CA ILE A 78 -7.09 -11.32 -15.91
C ILE A 78 -6.25 -11.85 -17.08
N ASN A 79 -6.30 -13.15 -17.35
CA ASN A 79 -5.48 -13.79 -18.39
C ASN A 79 -6.09 -13.66 -19.80
N ASP A 80 -7.42 -13.50 -19.93
CA ASP A 80 -8.16 -13.36 -21.19
C ASP A 80 -8.08 -11.94 -21.80
N GLY A 81 -6.93 -11.28 -21.67
CA GLY A 81 -6.65 -9.95 -22.21
C GLY A 81 -5.95 -9.03 -21.23
N ILE A 82 -5.99 -7.72 -21.53
CA ILE A 82 -5.37 -6.69 -20.69
C ILE A 82 -6.46 -6.08 -19.82
N LEU A 83 -6.39 -6.34 -18.51
CA LEU A 83 -7.23 -5.69 -17.51
C LEU A 83 -6.46 -4.53 -16.87
N ARG A 84 -6.90 -3.29 -17.13
CA ARG A 84 -6.27 -2.06 -16.66
C ARG A 84 -7.22 -1.31 -15.73
N PHE A 85 -6.72 -0.96 -14.55
CA PHE A 85 -7.40 -0.07 -13.60
C PHE A 85 -6.82 1.33 -13.71
N THR A 86 -7.67 2.34 -13.77
CA THR A 86 -7.27 3.75 -13.91
C THR A 86 -8.02 4.60 -12.89
N LEU A 87 -7.28 5.43 -12.15
CA LEU A 87 -7.83 6.34 -11.16
C LEU A 87 -7.49 7.79 -11.52
N ASP A 88 -8.52 8.60 -11.64
CA ASP A 88 -8.47 10.06 -11.67
C ASP A 88 -8.71 10.58 -10.25
N PHE A 89 -7.81 11.44 -9.77
CA PHE A 89 -7.89 12.05 -8.44
C PHE A 89 -7.19 13.40 -8.40
N ASN A 90 -7.51 14.19 -7.38
CA ASN A 90 -6.72 15.36 -6.99
C ASN A 90 -5.72 14.96 -5.90
N THR A 91 -4.45 15.33 -6.06
CA THR A 91 -3.37 15.05 -5.10
C THR A 91 -3.61 15.74 -3.76
N VAL A 92 -2.76 15.47 -2.76
CA VAL A 92 -2.75 16.24 -1.49
C VAL A 92 -2.47 17.73 -1.69
N GLU A 93 -1.81 18.10 -2.79
CA GLU A 93 -1.56 19.49 -3.21
C GLU A 93 -2.66 20.03 -4.15
N ASN A 94 -3.81 19.34 -4.27
CA ASN A 94 -4.94 19.68 -5.14
C ASN A 94 -4.66 19.71 -6.66
N LYS A 95 -3.53 19.14 -7.12
CA LYS A 95 -3.24 18.97 -8.56
C LYS A 95 -4.01 17.79 -9.13
N LYS A 96 -4.45 17.86 -10.38
CA LYS A 96 -5.06 16.70 -11.07
C LYS A 96 -3.99 15.65 -11.39
N ALA A 97 -4.31 14.39 -11.21
CA ALA A 97 -3.45 13.26 -11.51
C ALA A 97 -4.27 12.07 -12.02
N ILE A 98 -3.69 11.34 -12.98
CA ILE A 98 -4.24 10.06 -13.46
C ILE A 98 -3.16 9.01 -13.31
N VAL A 99 -3.51 7.90 -12.66
CA VAL A 99 -2.63 6.75 -12.51
C VAL A 99 -3.32 5.49 -12.98
N SER A 100 -2.56 4.57 -13.56
CA SER A 100 -3.10 3.27 -13.94
C SER A 100 -2.14 2.13 -13.66
N ARG A 101 -2.70 0.96 -13.42
CA ARG A 101 -1.96 -0.31 -13.37
C ARG A 101 -2.67 -1.38 -14.19
N VAL A 102 -1.87 -2.17 -14.91
CA VAL A 102 -2.34 -3.42 -15.54
C VAL A 102 -2.10 -4.54 -14.54
N ILE A 103 -3.17 -5.25 -14.19
CA ILE A 103 -3.09 -6.41 -13.30
C ILE A 103 -2.63 -7.64 -14.08
N SER A 104 -1.83 -8.46 -13.44
CA SER A 104 -1.43 -9.77 -13.92
C SER A 104 -1.24 -10.72 -12.75
N THR A 105 -1.41 -12.01 -13.01
CA THR A 105 -1.10 -13.09 -12.07
C THR A 105 0.41 -13.28 -11.89
N ASP A 106 1.23 -12.86 -12.86
CA ASP A 106 2.68 -12.69 -12.71
C ASP A 106 3.00 -11.22 -12.43
N GLU A 107 3.41 -10.92 -11.20
CA GLU A 107 3.77 -9.55 -10.78
C GLU A 107 4.79 -8.87 -11.69
N LYS A 108 5.70 -9.63 -12.32
CA LYS A 108 6.73 -9.07 -13.22
C LYS A 108 6.16 -8.48 -14.49
N SER A 109 4.98 -8.94 -14.89
CA SER A 109 4.27 -8.45 -16.08
C SER A 109 3.28 -7.31 -15.77
N SER A 110 3.14 -6.92 -14.49
CA SER A 110 2.35 -5.74 -14.13
C SER A 110 3.00 -4.47 -14.69
N LYS A 111 2.19 -3.64 -15.36
CA LYS A 111 2.63 -2.35 -15.92
C LYS A 111 2.05 -1.18 -15.16
N TYR A 112 2.80 -0.09 -15.10
CA TYR A 112 2.49 1.11 -14.31
C TYR A 112 2.44 2.32 -15.24
N TYR A 113 1.46 3.20 -15.04
CA TYR A 113 1.29 4.37 -15.90
C TYR A 113 0.97 5.61 -15.07
N LEU A 114 1.61 6.73 -15.44
CA LEU A 114 1.32 8.06 -14.94
C LEU A 114 0.87 8.91 -16.13
N ASN A 115 -0.36 9.43 -16.10
CA ASN A 115 -0.96 10.19 -17.21
C ASN A 115 -0.78 9.47 -18.56
N ASP A 116 -1.10 8.17 -18.60
CA ASP A 116 -0.97 7.27 -19.77
C ASP A 116 0.46 7.00 -20.27
N ILE A 117 1.50 7.51 -19.61
CA ILE A 117 2.90 7.18 -19.92
C ILE A 117 3.33 5.99 -19.05
N GLU A 118 3.85 4.93 -19.69
CA GLU A 118 4.41 3.77 -18.97
C GLU A 118 5.66 4.19 -18.19
N VAL A 119 5.73 3.83 -16.92
CA VAL A 119 6.83 4.16 -16.00
C VAL A 119 7.30 2.92 -15.25
N ASP A 120 8.47 2.98 -14.65
CA ASP A 120 8.93 1.90 -13.79
C ASP A 120 8.17 1.86 -12.44
N LYS A 121 8.27 0.73 -11.74
CA LYS A 121 7.61 0.50 -10.45
C LYS A 121 8.04 1.52 -9.38
N LYS A 122 9.30 1.96 -9.40
CA LYS A 122 9.85 2.90 -8.41
C LYS A 122 9.31 4.31 -8.64
N GLN A 123 9.30 4.78 -9.88
CA GLN A 123 8.71 6.06 -10.28
C GLN A 123 7.24 6.13 -9.90
N TYR A 124 6.48 5.06 -10.19
CA TYR A 124 5.08 4.98 -9.78
C TYR A 124 4.92 4.98 -8.25
N TYR A 125 5.74 4.20 -7.53
CA TYR A 125 5.72 4.17 -6.06
C TYR A 125 5.97 5.56 -5.46
N ASP A 126 7.04 6.24 -5.90
CA ASP A 126 7.44 7.56 -5.41
C ASP A 126 6.34 8.59 -5.71
N PHE A 127 5.75 8.53 -6.91
CA PHE A 127 4.61 9.37 -7.27
C PHE A 127 3.41 9.16 -6.36
N ILE A 128 2.98 7.91 -6.12
CA ILE A 128 1.86 7.62 -5.23
C ILE A 128 2.15 8.07 -3.80
N ALA A 129 3.35 7.81 -3.28
CA ALA A 129 3.77 8.20 -1.94
C ALA A 129 3.59 9.71 -1.72
N GLN A 130 4.04 10.53 -2.67
CA GLN A 130 3.90 11.97 -2.59
C GLN A 130 2.47 12.44 -2.93
N ALA A 131 1.91 12.02 -4.07
CA ALA A 131 0.67 12.56 -4.60
C ALA A 131 -0.56 12.18 -3.76
N VAL A 132 -0.59 10.95 -3.24
CA VAL A 132 -1.74 10.41 -2.51
C VAL A 132 -1.63 10.67 -1.02
N PHE A 133 -0.43 10.48 -0.46
CA PHE A 133 -0.21 10.50 0.99
C PHE A 133 0.62 11.68 1.48
N GLY A 134 1.34 12.41 0.61
CA GLY A 134 2.21 13.52 1.03
C GLY A 134 3.53 13.07 1.65
N LEU A 135 3.98 11.84 1.39
CA LEU A 135 5.27 11.36 1.85
C LEU A 135 6.40 12.03 1.04
N THR A 136 7.33 12.65 1.77
CA THR A 136 8.55 13.26 1.21
C THR A 136 9.81 12.44 1.52
N THR A 137 9.68 11.45 2.41
CA THR A 137 10.74 10.57 2.88
C THR A 137 10.38 9.11 2.65
N ASP A 138 11.39 8.23 2.66
CA ASP A 138 11.24 6.78 2.51
C ASP A 138 10.56 6.09 3.72
N LYS A 139 10.52 6.78 4.86
CA LYS A 139 9.81 6.34 6.05
C LYS A 139 8.83 7.41 6.59
N PRO A 140 7.65 7.03 7.11
CA PRO A 140 7.10 5.66 7.11
C PRO A 140 6.85 5.18 5.68
N SER A 141 6.90 3.85 5.46
CA SER A 141 6.71 3.32 4.11
C SER A 141 5.29 3.62 3.61
N LEU A 142 5.12 3.70 2.29
CA LEU A 142 3.81 3.90 1.66
C LEU A 142 2.77 2.90 2.20
N ARG A 143 3.15 1.63 2.34
CA ARG A 143 2.22 0.59 2.82
C ARG A 143 1.84 0.74 4.28
N ASN A 144 2.75 1.24 5.13
CA ASN A 144 2.43 1.53 6.52
C ASN A 144 1.36 2.63 6.60
N VAL A 145 1.47 3.66 5.76
CA VAL A 145 0.50 4.74 5.69
C VAL A 145 -0.82 4.27 5.08
N SER A 146 -0.77 3.54 3.94
CA SER A 146 -1.97 3.15 3.21
C SER A 146 -2.90 2.26 4.03
N HIS A 147 -2.37 1.43 4.92
CA HIS A 147 -3.14 0.57 5.82
C HIS A 147 -4.07 1.33 6.78
N LYS A 148 -3.76 2.59 7.12
CA LYS A 148 -4.66 3.43 7.93
C LYS A 148 -5.94 3.79 7.17
N PHE A 149 -5.81 4.01 5.85
CA PHE A 149 -6.89 4.51 5.00
C PHE A 149 -7.66 3.38 4.30
N ILE A 150 -6.99 2.25 4.01
CA ILE A 150 -7.60 1.10 3.34
C ILE A 150 -7.71 -0.08 4.31
N ARG A 151 -8.88 -0.20 4.93
CA ARG A 151 -9.21 -1.22 5.92
C ARG A 151 -10.05 -2.33 5.27
N ASN A 152 -9.42 -3.07 4.35
CA ASN A 152 -10.04 -4.10 3.51
C ASN A 152 -9.94 -5.53 4.06
N THR A 153 -9.27 -5.73 5.19
CA THR A 153 -9.14 -7.02 5.88
C THR A 153 -9.76 -6.97 7.27
N ASN A 154 -10.22 -8.12 7.78
CA ASN A 154 -10.83 -8.21 9.11
C ASN A 154 -9.88 -7.71 10.20
N GLU A 155 -8.60 -8.09 10.13
CA GLU A 155 -7.58 -7.64 11.09
C GLU A 155 -7.44 -6.11 11.13
N LYS A 156 -7.36 -5.46 9.96
CA LYS A 156 -7.27 -3.99 9.85
C LYS A 156 -8.56 -3.31 10.35
N MET A 157 -9.71 -3.96 10.20
CA MET A 157 -11.00 -3.45 10.68
C MET A 157 -11.16 -3.55 12.20
N GLN A 158 -10.59 -4.57 12.84
CA GLN A 158 -10.66 -4.75 14.29
C GLN A 158 -9.64 -3.89 15.05
N LYS A 159 -8.45 -3.67 14.47
CA LYS A 159 -7.39 -2.89 15.12
C LYS A 159 -7.41 -1.44 14.65
N THR A 160 -7.84 -0.53 15.52
CA THR A 160 -7.91 0.91 15.18
C THR A 160 -6.59 1.64 15.39
N LEU A 161 -5.86 1.32 16.47
CA LEU A 161 -4.56 1.90 16.78
C LEU A 161 -3.45 1.07 16.12
N ASN A 162 -3.36 -0.21 16.47
CA ASN A 162 -2.28 -1.07 15.98
C ASN A 162 -2.67 -1.86 14.72
N PHE A 163 -2.92 -1.15 13.62
CA PHE A 163 -3.42 -1.71 12.35
C PHE A 163 -2.35 -2.33 11.42
N LEU A 164 -1.07 -2.22 11.76
CA LEU A 164 0.02 -2.91 11.05
C LEU A 164 0.18 -4.35 11.57
N HIS A 165 1.09 -5.10 10.93
CA HIS A 165 1.40 -6.48 11.32
C HIS A 165 1.81 -6.56 12.80
N THR A 166 1.49 -7.67 13.48
CA THR A 166 1.77 -7.89 14.91
C THR A 166 3.24 -7.72 15.29
N ASN A 167 4.14 -8.07 14.38
CA ASN A 167 5.60 -7.95 14.59
C ASN A 167 6.14 -6.52 14.32
N THR A 168 5.26 -5.54 14.10
CA THR A 168 5.68 -4.15 13.89
C THR A 168 6.15 -3.53 15.21
N THR A 169 7.33 -2.92 15.20
CA THR A 169 7.94 -2.32 16.40
C THR A 169 7.29 -0.99 16.77
N SER A 170 7.42 -0.59 18.05
CA SER A 170 6.92 0.70 18.54
C SER A 170 7.50 1.88 17.74
N ASP A 171 8.79 1.85 17.41
CA ASP A 171 9.45 2.92 16.65
C ASP A 171 8.80 3.17 15.28
N VAL A 172 8.31 2.11 14.62
CA VAL A 172 7.61 2.23 13.34
C VAL A 172 6.24 2.90 13.54
N TYR A 173 5.54 2.57 14.62
CA TYR A 173 4.29 3.24 14.97
C TYR A 173 4.51 4.69 15.36
N ASP A 174 5.53 5.01 16.15
CA ASP A 174 5.85 6.39 16.54
C ASP A 174 6.09 7.25 15.30
N LEU A 175 6.91 6.76 14.37
CA LEU A 175 7.16 7.46 13.11
C LEU A 175 5.89 7.61 12.27
N LEU A 176 5.06 6.57 12.19
CA LEU A 176 3.80 6.61 11.47
C LEU A 176 2.82 7.62 12.07
N TYR A 177 2.70 7.66 13.40
CA TYR A 177 1.83 8.60 14.09
C TYR A 177 2.34 10.03 13.99
N LEU A 178 3.66 10.26 14.14
CA LEU A 178 4.26 11.57 13.90
C LEU A 178 3.92 12.07 12.50
N PHE A 179 4.05 11.23 11.48
CA PHE A 179 3.65 11.55 10.12
C PHE A 179 2.15 11.87 10.02
N LEU A 180 1.28 11.02 10.57
CA LEU A 180 -0.19 11.21 10.53
C LEU A 180 -0.65 12.46 11.27
N PHE A 181 0.08 12.91 12.29
CA PHE A 181 -0.16 14.16 13.02
C PHE A 181 0.46 15.39 12.35
N GLY A 182 1.09 15.24 11.17
CA GLY A 182 1.66 16.35 10.41
C GLY A 182 3.01 16.84 10.94
N PHE A 183 3.77 15.99 11.64
CA PHE A 183 5.11 16.35 12.09
C PHE A 183 6.08 16.45 10.91
N ASN A 184 6.61 17.64 10.66
CA ASN A 184 7.48 17.92 9.52
C ASN A 184 8.94 17.47 9.72
N GLY A 185 9.31 17.02 10.93
CA GLY A 185 10.67 16.61 11.28
C GLY A 185 10.99 15.13 11.00
N LEU A 186 10.30 14.45 10.09
CA LEU A 186 10.57 13.04 9.75
C LEU A 186 12.04 12.76 9.39
N PRO A 187 12.75 13.65 8.66
CA PRO A 187 14.18 13.46 8.42
C PRO A 187 15.01 13.40 9.71
N LEU A 188 14.62 14.14 10.75
CA LEU A 188 15.29 14.12 12.06
C LEU A 188 15.05 12.79 12.79
N ILE A 189 13.84 12.24 12.67
CA ILE A 189 13.51 10.93 13.25
C ILE A 189 14.29 9.81 12.56
N LYS A 190 14.42 9.88 11.23
CA LYS A 190 15.27 8.96 10.47
C LYS A 190 16.72 8.99 10.97
N LYS A 191 17.31 10.19 11.08
CA LYS A 191 18.67 10.37 11.63
C LYS A 191 18.79 9.82 13.06
N LYS A 192 17.81 10.06 13.93
CA LYS A 192 17.79 9.49 15.29
C LYS A 192 17.81 7.95 15.25
N GLY A 193 17.03 7.33 14.37
CA GLY A 193 17.02 5.88 14.21
C GLY A 193 18.34 5.32 13.69
N GLU A 194 18.98 6.02 12.76
CA GLU A 194 20.32 5.69 12.25
C GLU A 194 21.36 5.78 13.38
N PHE A 195 21.38 6.87 14.15
CA PHE A 195 22.28 7.02 15.29
C PHE A 195 22.07 5.96 16.38
N ASN A 196 20.82 5.60 16.69
CA ASN A 196 20.55 4.52 17.65
C ASN A 196 21.09 3.17 17.17
N LYS A 197 20.98 2.89 15.86
CA LYS A 197 21.55 1.69 15.26
C LYS A 197 23.08 1.70 15.34
N ASP A 198 23.70 2.85 15.06
CA ASP A 198 25.15 3.02 15.15
C ASP A 198 25.67 2.89 16.59
N ILE A 199 24.95 3.43 17.57
CA ILE A 199 25.25 3.25 19.00
C ILE A 199 25.21 1.77 19.35
N LYS A 200 24.12 1.07 19.01
CA LYS A 200 23.99 -0.36 19.29
C LYS A 200 25.07 -1.20 18.61
N ASN A 201 25.45 -0.86 17.38
CA ASN A 201 26.53 -1.52 16.68
C ASN A 201 27.87 -1.31 17.40
N LYS A 202 28.16 -0.09 17.85
CA LYS A 202 29.39 0.22 18.61
C LYS A 202 29.42 -0.47 19.97
N GLU A 203 28.31 -0.50 20.69
CA GLU A 203 28.16 -1.23 21.96
C GLU A 203 28.41 -2.74 21.80
N ASN A 204 28.02 -3.34 20.67
CA ASN A 204 28.32 -4.73 20.37
C ASN A 204 29.80 -4.98 20.02
N ILE A 205 30.48 -3.99 19.42
CA ILE A 205 31.89 -4.11 19.01
C ILE A 205 32.83 -3.87 20.20
N TRP A 206 32.49 -2.93 21.09
CA TRP A 206 33.30 -2.52 22.23
C TRP A 206 33.80 -3.68 23.14
N PRO A 207 32.96 -4.63 23.58
CA PRO A 207 33.43 -5.73 24.43
C PRO A 207 34.35 -6.73 23.69
N HIS A 208 34.30 -6.77 22.35
CA HIS A 208 35.17 -7.63 21.55
C HIS A 208 36.56 -7.03 21.29
N THR A 209 36.68 -5.70 21.33
CA THR A 209 37.98 -5.03 21.18
C THR A 209 38.83 -5.14 22.45
N GLU A 210 38.23 -5.02 23.64
CA GLU A 210 38.96 -5.15 24.92
C GLU A 210 39.55 -6.55 25.10
N THR A 211 38.77 -7.59 24.77
CA THR A 211 39.19 -9.00 24.87
C THR A 211 40.32 -9.39 23.89
N LEU A 212 40.44 -8.70 22.75
CA LEU A 212 41.56 -8.90 21.81
C LEU A 212 42.84 -8.22 22.30
N THR A 213 42.75 -7.03 22.89
CA THR A 213 43.89 -6.34 23.52
C THR A 213 44.41 -7.08 24.75
N GLU A 214 43.55 -7.65 25.60
CA GLU A 214 43.99 -8.45 26.75
C GLU A 214 44.70 -9.75 26.33
N ARG A 215 44.19 -10.47 25.33
CA ARG A 215 44.83 -11.71 24.84
C ARG A 215 46.20 -11.48 24.20
N GLN A 216 46.45 -10.30 23.61
CA GLN A 216 47.77 -9.94 23.07
C GLN A 216 48.77 -9.53 24.16
N PHE A 217 48.28 -9.03 25.30
CA PHE A 217 49.14 -8.63 26.43
C PHE A 217 49.66 -9.84 27.25
N TYR A 218 48.90 -10.94 27.31
CA TYR A 218 49.28 -12.16 28.04
C TYR A 218 50.10 -13.18 27.20
N GLN A 219 50.49 -12.86 25.97
CA GLN A 219 51.33 -13.72 25.10
C GLN A 219 52.78 -13.23 24.93
N LYS A 220 53.27 -12.35 25.81
CA LYS A 220 54.70 -12.01 25.94
C LYS A 220 55.21 -12.45 27.30
#